data_AF-A0A354TSA1-F1
#
_entry.id   AF-A0A354TSA1-F1
#
_cell.length_a   1.000
_cell.length_b   1.000
_cell.length_c   1.000
_cell.angle_alpha   90.00
_cell.angle_beta   90.00
_cell.angle_gamma   90.00
#
_symmetry.space_group_name_H-M   'P 1'
#
loop_
_entity.id
_entity.type
_entity.pdbx_description
1 polymer ?
#
loop_
_entity_poly.entity_id
_entity_poly.type
_entity_poly.pdbx_seq_one_letter_code
_entity_poly.pdbx_strand_id
1 'polypeptide(L)'
;MPYVAEAMASHGYIVAAADYPLTSGSTPGGANGDDVVNQPADVSFLIDSVLNLSADEKPFAGEVDGSRIGLSGYSLGGLTTYLTTYHPRWRDPRVAAAVAIAGPSAIFSASFFGTTDVPVLAIAGTADALIEYARNAADLDTRAPDVSVVTIEGGSHLGFVGVSDPTFRFMDNPDTLGCSAVMAVLGDDPNAVFRTMGSVAEGIDPNRDLPGICDYGYGETTHPGRQQMITQLATVSFFESVFSADGDRRAAARKQLTQALASDFEEVAFTPAPR
;
A
#
# COMPACT_ATOMS: atom_id res chain seq x y z
N MET A 1 -3.07 -6.04 8.17
CA MET A 1 -2.34 -4.95 8.85
C MET A 1 -3.16 -4.43 10.06
N PRO A 2 -3.28 -5.21 11.16
CA PRO A 2 -4.22 -4.89 12.23
C PRO A 2 -3.97 -3.53 12.90
N TYR A 3 -2.71 -3.19 13.18
CA TYR A 3 -2.37 -1.92 13.84
C TYR A 3 -2.79 -0.69 13.03
N VAL A 4 -2.69 -0.72 11.69
CA VAL A 4 -3.18 0.37 10.82
C VAL A 4 -4.70 0.43 10.85
N ALA A 5 -5.38 -0.73 10.76
CA ALA A 5 -6.84 -0.80 10.80
C ALA A 5 -7.41 -0.28 12.13
N GLU A 6 -6.82 -0.69 13.25
CA GLU A 6 -7.18 -0.23 14.60
C GLU A 6 -6.92 1.27 14.77
N ALA A 7 -5.81 1.78 14.24
CA ALA A 7 -5.52 3.21 14.23
C ALA A 7 -6.57 4.01 13.48
N MET A 8 -6.91 3.59 12.27
CA MET A 8 -7.95 4.23 11.47
C MET A 8 -9.31 4.16 12.17
N ALA A 9 -9.69 2.99 12.71
CA ALA A 9 -10.94 2.83 13.44
C ALA A 9 -11.03 3.76 14.67
N SER A 10 -9.93 3.92 15.42
CA SER A 10 -9.88 4.84 16.57
C SER A 10 -9.99 6.33 16.18
N HIS A 11 -9.81 6.67 14.91
CA HIS A 11 -10.00 8.02 14.37
C HIS A 11 -11.38 8.25 13.75
N GLY A 12 -12.28 7.25 13.80
CA GLY A 12 -13.66 7.35 13.34
C GLY A 12 -13.91 6.81 11.93
N TYR A 13 -12.97 6.06 11.37
CA TYR A 13 -13.16 5.38 10.08
C TYR A 13 -13.82 4.01 10.27
N ILE A 14 -14.65 3.62 9.31
CA ILE A 14 -15.05 2.23 9.13
C ILE A 14 -13.97 1.56 8.28
N VAL A 15 -13.40 0.47 8.78
CA VAL A 15 -12.33 -0.26 8.08
C VAL A 15 -12.83 -1.65 7.71
N ALA A 16 -12.90 -1.92 6.41
CA ALA A 16 -13.13 -3.25 5.88
C ALA A 16 -11.80 -3.84 5.39
N ALA A 17 -11.28 -4.84 6.10
CA ALA A 17 -10.06 -5.56 5.72
C ALA A 17 -10.45 -6.84 4.97
N ALA A 18 -10.05 -6.94 3.70
CA ALA A 18 -10.40 -8.05 2.83
C ALA A 18 -9.41 -9.22 2.95
N ASP A 19 -9.94 -10.43 3.01
CA ASP A 19 -9.21 -11.65 2.63
C ASP A 19 -9.60 -12.01 1.19
N TYR A 20 -8.66 -11.86 0.26
CA TYR A 20 -8.92 -12.17 -1.15
C TYR A 20 -9.01 -13.69 -1.36
N PRO A 21 -10.09 -14.22 -1.96
CA PRO A 21 -10.40 -15.66 -1.94
C PRO A 21 -9.29 -16.58 -2.45
N LEU A 22 -8.55 -16.16 -3.48
CA LEU A 22 -7.53 -16.99 -4.12
C LEU A 22 -6.09 -16.54 -3.86
N THR A 23 -5.87 -15.33 -3.34
CA THR A 23 -4.52 -14.78 -3.05
C THR A 23 -4.18 -14.74 -1.57
N SER A 24 -5.13 -15.03 -0.68
CA SER A 24 -4.87 -15.13 0.75
C SER A 24 -3.95 -16.31 1.07
N GLY A 25 -3.06 -16.13 2.06
CA GLY A 25 -2.25 -17.22 2.59
C GLY A 25 -3.08 -18.35 3.24
N SER A 26 -4.35 -18.09 3.54
CA SER A 26 -5.30 -19.09 4.07
C SER A 26 -6.11 -19.82 3.00
N THR A 27 -5.90 -19.55 1.71
CA THR A 27 -6.63 -20.19 0.61
C THR A 27 -6.37 -21.71 0.60
N PRO A 28 -7.42 -22.57 0.60
CA PRO A 28 -7.24 -24.00 0.47
C PRO A 28 -6.50 -24.37 -0.83
N GLY A 29 -5.36 -25.05 -0.71
CA GLY A 29 -4.48 -25.37 -1.85
C GLY A 29 -3.34 -24.38 -2.06
N GLY A 30 -3.25 -23.31 -1.26
CA GLY A 30 -2.21 -22.29 -1.33
C GLY A 30 -2.67 -21.01 -2.02
N ALA A 31 -1.94 -19.92 -1.79
CA ALA A 31 -2.17 -18.64 -2.44
C ALA A 31 -1.79 -18.73 -3.93
N ASN A 32 -2.66 -18.23 -4.79
CA ASN A 32 -2.44 -18.07 -6.22
C ASN A 32 -2.21 -16.59 -6.55
N GLY A 33 -0.93 -16.19 -6.67
CA GLY A 33 -0.55 -14.81 -7.01
C GLY A 33 -1.13 -14.32 -8.33
N ASP A 34 -1.37 -15.20 -9.30
CA ASP A 34 -1.88 -14.84 -10.63
C ASP A 34 -3.31 -14.27 -10.60
N ASP A 35 -4.05 -14.51 -9.51
CA ASP A 35 -5.40 -14.00 -9.32
C ASP A 35 -5.45 -12.52 -8.93
N VAL A 36 -4.30 -11.85 -8.72
CA VAL A 36 -4.24 -10.43 -8.36
C VAL A 36 -5.00 -9.52 -9.35
N VAL A 37 -5.09 -9.91 -10.63
CA VAL A 37 -5.85 -9.18 -11.66
C VAL A 37 -7.35 -9.07 -11.36
N ASN A 38 -7.89 -9.95 -10.51
CA ASN A 38 -9.29 -9.95 -10.10
C ASN A 38 -9.53 -9.12 -8.83
N GLN A 39 -8.48 -8.82 -8.05
CA GLN A 39 -8.63 -8.09 -6.79
C GLN A 39 -9.27 -6.68 -6.93
N PRO A 40 -9.08 -5.90 -8.02
CA PRO A 40 -9.82 -4.65 -8.19
C PRO A 40 -11.35 -4.82 -8.24
N ALA A 41 -11.82 -5.92 -8.83
CA ALA A 41 -13.24 -6.24 -8.84
C ALA A 41 -13.72 -6.67 -7.45
N ASP A 42 -12.91 -7.44 -6.71
CA ASP A 42 -13.20 -7.79 -5.31
C ASP A 42 -13.29 -6.56 -4.41
N VAL A 43 -12.40 -5.57 -4.61
CA VAL A 43 -12.47 -4.28 -3.90
C VAL A 43 -13.76 -3.54 -4.23
N SER A 44 -14.13 -3.47 -5.51
CA SER A 44 -15.37 -2.81 -5.94
C SER A 44 -16.60 -3.49 -5.32
N PHE A 45 -16.62 -4.83 -5.29
CA PHE A 45 -17.65 -5.64 -4.64
C PHE A 45 -17.72 -5.40 -3.12
N LEU A 46 -16.57 -5.28 -2.45
CA LEU A 46 -16.52 -5.00 -1.02
C LEU A 46 -17.06 -3.59 -0.71
N ILE A 47 -16.71 -2.59 -1.53
CA ILE A 47 -17.27 -1.24 -1.43
C ILE A 47 -18.80 -1.30 -1.59
N ASP A 48 -19.30 -1.99 -2.61
CA ASP A 48 -20.74 -2.18 -2.81
C ASP A 48 -21.40 -2.84 -1.59
N SER A 49 -20.78 -3.88 -1.05
CA SER A 49 -21.32 -4.64 0.08
C SER A 49 -21.42 -3.76 1.33
N VAL A 50 -20.37 -2.98 1.64
CA VAL A 50 -20.35 -2.10 2.82
C VAL A 50 -21.34 -0.94 2.67
N LEU A 51 -21.45 -0.33 1.48
CA LEU A 51 -22.40 0.76 1.23
C LEU A 51 -23.86 0.30 1.30
N ASN A 52 -24.12 -0.97 1.00
CA ASN A 52 -25.47 -1.55 0.99
C ASN A 52 -25.84 -2.32 2.27
N LEU A 53 -25.02 -2.29 3.33
CA LEU A 53 -25.36 -2.90 4.61
C LEU A 53 -26.68 -2.31 5.15
N SER A 54 -27.65 -3.18 5.39
CA SER A 54 -28.88 -2.79 6.08
C SER A 54 -28.61 -2.47 7.55
N ALA A 55 -29.55 -1.76 8.20
CA ALA A 55 -29.37 -1.34 9.59
C ALA A 55 -29.11 -2.51 10.56
N ASP A 56 -29.73 -3.67 10.30
CA ASP A 56 -29.58 -4.88 11.12
C ASP A 56 -28.25 -5.61 10.88
N GLU A 57 -27.58 -5.35 9.74
CA GLU A 57 -26.29 -5.96 9.39
C GLU A 57 -25.08 -5.13 9.85
N LYS A 58 -25.27 -3.84 10.13
CA LYS A 58 -24.18 -2.93 10.51
C LYS A 58 -23.63 -3.30 11.91
N PRO A 59 -22.34 -3.68 12.03
CA PRO A 59 -21.70 -3.92 13.33
C PRO A 59 -21.24 -2.63 14.02
N PHE A 60 -21.58 -1.46 13.47
CA PHE A 60 -21.19 -0.14 13.93
C PHE A 60 -22.40 0.82 13.91
N ALA A 61 -22.34 1.86 14.73
CA ALA A 61 -23.32 2.95 14.68
C ALA A 61 -22.93 3.98 13.61
N GLY A 62 -23.91 4.50 12.88
CA GLY A 62 -23.72 5.56 11.89
C GLY A 62 -23.94 5.12 10.45
N GLU A 63 -23.78 6.08 9.55
CA GLU A 63 -23.91 5.90 8.10
C GLU A 63 -22.53 5.88 7.44
N VAL A 64 -22.40 5.08 6.38
CA VAL A 64 -21.21 5.05 5.55
C VAL A 64 -21.28 6.24 4.59
N ASP A 65 -20.25 7.10 4.61
CA ASP A 65 -20.15 8.21 3.68
C ASP A 65 -19.53 7.74 2.36
N GLY A 66 -20.39 7.45 1.38
CA GLY A 66 -19.95 6.98 0.05
C GLY A 66 -19.15 8.00 -0.77
N SER A 67 -18.97 9.24 -0.30
CA SER A 67 -18.10 10.23 -0.94
C SER A 67 -16.67 10.25 -0.40
N ARG A 68 -16.40 9.52 0.69
CA ARG A 68 -15.09 9.47 1.38
C ARG A 68 -14.58 8.04 1.49
N ILE A 69 -14.28 7.43 0.35
CA ILE A 69 -13.76 6.07 0.25
C ILE A 69 -12.26 6.12 -0.02
N GLY A 70 -11.48 5.52 0.89
CA GLY A 70 -10.04 5.38 0.77
C GLY A 70 -9.61 3.92 0.63
N LEU A 71 -8.51 3.67 -0.09
CA LEU A 71 -7.89 2.35 -0.17
C LEU A 71 -6.53 2.34 0.52
N SER A 72 -6.20 1.24 1.22
CA SER A 72 -4.84 1.00 1.66
C SER A 72 -4.50 -0.48 1.54
N GLY A 73 -3.30 -0.77 1.07
CA GLY A 73 -2.83 -2.14 0.88
C GLY A 73 -1.34 -2.25 1.07
N TYR A 74 -0.91 -3.41 1.56
CA TYR A 74 0.49 -3.76 1.80
C TYR A 74 0.98 -4.79 0.77
N SER A 75 2.19 -4.62 0.23
CA SER A 75 2.82 -5.57 -0.69
C SER A 75 1.93 -5.83 -1.92
N LEU A 76 1.49 -7.06 -2.17
CA LEU A 76 0.50 -7.37 -3.22
C LEU A 76 -0.79 -6.54 -3.09
N GLY A 77 -1.24 -6.23 -1.88
CA GLY A 77 -2.36 -5.30 -1.67
C GLY A 77 -2.03 -3.85 -2.05
N GLY A 78 -0.76 -3.44 -1.98
CA GLY A 78 -0.29 -2.16 -2.49
C GLY A 78 -0.35 -2.09 -4.02
N LEU A 79 -0.02 -3.20 -4.70
CA LEU A 79 -0.24 -3.34 -6.14
C LEU A 79 -1.72 -3.20 -6.49
N THR A 80 -2.59 -3.92 -5.79
CA THR A 80 -4.04 -3.82 -5.95
C THR A 80 -4.53 -2.40 -5.70
N THR A 81 -3.95 -1.70 -4.73
CA THR A 81 -4.28 -0.28 -4.47
C THR A 81 -3.97 0.59 -5.69
N TYR A 82 -2.80 0.41 -6.33
CA TYR A 82 -2.48 1.11 -7.58
C TYR A 82 -3.42 0.72 -8.72
N LEU A 83 -3.70 -0.58 -8.90
CA LEU A 83 -4.60 -1.06 -9.96
C LEU A 83 -6.02 -0.49 -9.79
N THR A 84 -6.62 -0.58 -8.60
CA THR A 84 -7.97 -0.07 -8.34
C THR A 84 -8.05 1.46 -8.38
N THR A 85 -6.94 2.18 -8.22
CA THR A 85 -6.93 3.65 -8.29
C THR A 85 -6.73 4.14 -9.73
N TYR A 86 -5.76 3.56 -10.44
CA TYR A 86 -5.25 4.11 -11.70
C TYR A 86 -5.54 3.28 -12.94
N HIS A 87 -5.85 1.98 -12.82
CA HIS A 87 -5.93 1.12 -14.00
C HIS A 87 -7.05 1.57 -14.96
N PRO A 88 -6.79 1.79 -16.26
CA PRO A 88 -7.77 2.34 -17.19
C PRO A 88 -9.09 1.57 -17.30
N ARG A 89 -9.04 0.24 -17.09
CA ARG A 89 -10.21 -0.66 -17.14
C ARG A 89 -10.74 -1.10 -15.79
N TRP A 90 -9.92 -1.02 -14.73
CA TRP A 90 -10.20 -1.70 -13.45
C TRP A 90 -10.32 -0.74 -12.29
N ARG A 91 -10.07 0.56 -12.51
CA ARG A 91 -10.23 1.54 -11.45
C ARG A 91 -11.67 1.61 -10.96
N ASP A 92 -11.83 1.84 -9.67
CA ASP A 92 -13.12 2.18 -9.09
C ASP A 92 -13.20 3.71 -8.93
N PRO A 93 -14.09 4.40 -9.66
CA PRO A 93 -14.17 5.87 -9.64
C PRO A 93 -14.65 6.46 -8.30
N ARG A 94 -15.09 5.62 -7.36
CA ARG A 94 -15.50 6.06 -6.01
C ARG A 94 -14.32 6.27 -5.08
N VAL A 95 -13.15 5.72 -5.41
CA VAL A 95 -11.92 5.88 -4.60
C VAL A 95 -11.46 7.33 -4.67
N ALA A 96 -11.37 7.97 -3.50
CA ALA A 96 -11.05 9.39 -3.37
C ALA A 96 -9.67 9.67 -2.75
N ALA A 97 -9.00 8.64 -2.20
CA ALA A 97 -7.60 8.70 -1.75
C ALA A 97 -7.04 7.27 -1.63
N ALA A 98 -5.72 7.10 -1.77
CA ALA A 98 -5.12 5.77 -1.62
C ALA A 98 -3.75 5.77 -0.91
N VAL A 99 -3.43 4.69 -0.19
CA VAL A 99 -2.12 4.47 0.47
C VAL A 99 -1.55 3.11 0.06
N ALA A 100 -0.47 3.11 -0.70
CA ALA A 100 0.24 1.89 -1.08
C ALA A 100 1.48 1.70 -0.21
N ILE A 101 1.48 0.66 0.64
CA ILE A 101 2.57 0.34 1.58
C ILE A 101 3.41 -0.78 0.97
N ALA A 102 4.69 -0.53 0.70
CA ALA A 102 5.58 -1.48 0.03
C ALA A 102 4.95 -2.13 -1.22
N GLY A 103 4.15 -1.36 -1.98
CA GLY A 103 3.44 -1.87 -3.15
C GLY A 103 4.35 -1.85 -4.39
N PRO A 104 4.46 -2.96 -5.16
CA PRO A 104 5.21 -2.93 -6.40
C PRO A 104 4.56 -1.98 -7.41
N SER A 105 5.38 -1.13 -8.01
CA SER A 105 4.95 -0.08 -8.95
C SER A 105 5.87 0.02 -10.18
N ALA A 106 6.97 -0.74 -10.21
CA ALA A 106 8.03 -0.60 -11.21
C ALA A 106 7.56 -0.77 -12.67
N ILE A 107 6.50 -1.55 -12.90
CA ILE A 107 5.90 -1.78 -14.23
C ILE A 107 5.05 -0.60 -14.73
N PHE A 108 4.64 0.30 -13.84
CA PHE A 108 3.73 1.40 -14.19
C PHE A 108 4.52 2.58 -14.73
N SER A 109 4.07 3.18 -15.82
CA SER A 109 4.67 4.38 -16.41
C SER A 109 3.87 5.63 -16.02
N ALA A 110 4.36 6.81 -16.42
CA ALA A 110 3.66 8.06 -16.13
C ALA A 110 2.25 8.13 -16.74
N SER A 111 1.99 7.45 -17.86
CA SER A 111 0.62 7.41 -18.42
C SER A 111 -0.35 6.60 -17.56
N PHE A 112 0.13 5.57 -16.85
CA PHE A 112 -0.69 4.81 -15.90
C PHE A 112 -1.14 5.69 -14.73
N PHE A 113 -0.21 6.45 -14.14
CA PHE A 113 -0.53 7.38 -13.04
C PHE A 113 -1.30 8.62 -13.48
N GLY A 114 -1.43 8.88 -14.78
CA GLY A 114 -2.15 10.04 -15.33
C GLY A 114 -3.65 9.82 -15.58
N THR A 115 -4.24 8.71 -15.14
CA THR A 115 -5.65 8.38 -15.40
C THR A 115 -6.63 9.06 -14.44
N THR A 116 -6.15 9.54 -13.29
CA THR A 116 -6.92 10.24 -12.26
C THR A 116 -6.01 11.16 -11.45
N ASP A 117 -6.56 12.21 -10.86
CA ASP A 117 -5.84 13.14 -9.98
C ASP A 117 -6.13 12.85 -8.48
N VAL A 118 -6.53 11.61 -8.16
CA VAL A 118 -6.76 11.18 -6.78
C VAL A 118 -5.43 11.24 -6.02
N PRO A 119 -5.38 11.85 -4.82
CA PRO A 119 -4.17 11.87 -4.02
C PRO A 119 -3.79 10.44 -3.60
N VAL A 120 -2.52 10.11 -3.75
CA VAL A 120 -1.96 8.81 -3.32
C VAL A 120 -0.71 9.01 -2.49
N LEU A 121 -0.56 8.20 -1.45
CA LEU A 121 0.66 8.11 -0.65
C LEU A 121 1.31 6.73 -0.86
N ALA A 122 2.55 6.71 -1.34
CA ALA A 122 3.41 5.55 -1.28
C ALA A 122 4.20 5.57 0.04
N ILE A 123 4.27 4.44 0.75
CA ILE A 123 5.14 4.25 1.91
C ILE A 123 6.12 3.14 1.57
N ALA A 124 7.43 3.43 1.58
CA ALA A 124 8.46 2.50 1.14
C ALA A 124 9.64 2.47 2.11
N GLY A 125 10.27 1.29 2.26
CA GLY A 125 11.48 1.10 3.03
C GLY A 125 12.70 0.98 2.11
N THR A 126 13.84 1.60 2.46
CA THR A 126 15.05 1.54 1.62
C THR A 126 15.77 0.20 1.70
N ALA A 127 15.49 -0.62 2.72
CA ALA A 127 16.05 -1.94 2.94
C ALA A 127 15.05 -3.08 2.67
N ASP A 128 13.94 -2.78 1.98
CA ASP A 128 12.94 -3.76 1.55
C ASP A 128 13.57 -4.73 0.54
N ALA A 129 13.75 -5.98 0.95
CA ALA A 129 14.41 -7.02 0.14
C ALA A 129 13.46 -7.72 -0.85
N LEU A 130 12.16 -7.45 -0.79
CA LEU A 130 11.16 -8.05 -1.68
C LEU A 130 10.71 -7.09 -2.77
N ILE A 131 10.58 -5.80 -2.44
CA ILE A 131 10.10 -4.74 -3.31
C ILE A 131 11.14 -3.63 -3.30
N GLU A 132 12.12 -3.75 -4.20
CA GLU A 132 13.29 -2.87 -4.20
C GLU A 132 12.88 -1.39 -4.31
N TYR A 133 13.34 -0.59 -3.36
CA TYR A 133 13.07 0.84 -3.28
C TYR A 133 13.42 1.58 -4.59
N ALA A 134 14.58 1.28 -5.17
CA ALA A 134 15.12 2.00 -6.33
C ALA A 134 14.21 1.94 -7.56
N ARG A 135 13.49 0.84 -7.77
CA ARG A 135 12.61 0.66 -8.94
C ARG A 135 11.14 0.94 -8.63
N ASN A 136 10.73 0.84 -7.37
CA ASN A 136 9.32 0.94 -6.98
C ASN A 136 8.94 2.27 -6.31
N ALA A 137 9.90 3.03 -5.78
CA ALA A 137 9.60 4.24 -5.01
C ALA A 137 10.50 5.44 -5.33
N ALA A 138 11.79 5.21 -5.63
CA ALA A 138 12.78 6.28 -5.75
C ALA A 138 12.50 7.30 -6.87
N ASP A 139 11.77 6.91 -7.92
CA ASP A 139 11.42 7.77 -9.06
C ASP A 139 9.94 8.15 -9.10
N LEU A 140 9.13 7.78 -8.10
CA LEU A 140 7.69 8.04 -8.10
C LEU A 140 7.37 9.55 -8.11
N ASP A 141 8.21 10.37 -7.49
CA ASP A 141 8.11 11.83 -7.53
C ASP A 141 8.33 12.43 -8.94
N THR A 142 8.84 11.66 -9.89
CA THR A 142 8.94 12.08 -11.30
C THR A 142 7.97 11.33 -12.20
N ARG A 143 7.72 10.05 -11.90
CA ARG A 143 6.90 9.15 -12.73
C ARG A 143 5.41 9.22 -12.39
N ALA A 144 5.03 9.66 -11.19
CA ALA A 144 3.65 9.61 -10.70
C ALA A 144 3.26 10.97 -10.07
N PRO A 145 2.60 11.86 -10.84
CA PRO A 145 2.52 13.26 -10.48
C PRO A 145 1.58 13.58 -9.30
N ASP A 146 0.72 12.64 -8.89
CA ASP A 146 -0.20 12.80 -7.75
C ASP A 146 0.16 11.86 -6.58
N VAL A 147 1.33 11.22 -6.65
CA VAL A 147 1.85 10.33 -5.60
C VAL A 147 2.86 11.07 -4.75
N SER A 148 2.55 11.24 -3.46
CA SER A 148 3.54 11.60 -2.45
C SER A 148 4.22 10.34 -1.92
N VAL A 149 5.45 10.45 -1.43
CA VAL A 149 6.22 9.32 -0.92
C VAL A 149 6.69 9.58 0.50
N VAL A 150 6.43 8.66 1.42
CA VAL A 150 7.13 8.53 2.69
C VAL A 150 8.17 7.42 2.53
N THR A 151 9.44 7.80 2.61
CA THR A 151 10.57 6.87 2.62
C THR A 151 11.00 6.63 4.07
N ILE A 152 11.21 5.37 4.43
CA ILE A 152 11.75 4.94 5.73
C ILE A 152 13.14 4.34 5.48
N GLU A 153 14.18 5.08 5.84
CA GLU A 153 15.56 4.60 5.79
C GLU A 153 15.73 3.37 6.68
N GLY A 154 16.37 2.33 6.15
CA GLY A 154 16.49 1.03 6.81
C GLY A 154 15.17 0.25 6.93
N GLY A 155 14.04 0.77 6.44
CA GLY A 155 12.77 0.07 6.51
C GLY A 155 12.78 -1.21 5.67
N SER A 156 12.33 -2.32 6.25
CA SER A 156 12.30 -3.64 5.59
C SER A 156 10.89 -3.99 5.10
N HIS A 157 10.72 -4.98 4.22
CA HIS A 157 9.41 -5.44 3.80
C HIS A 157 8.57 -5.95 4.98
N LEU A 158 9.12 -6.90 5.73
CA LEU A 158 8.43 -7.54 6.84
C LEU A 158 8.28 -6.61 8.03
N GLY A 159 9.08 -5.55 8.16
CA GLY A 159 8.91 -4.53 9.19
C GLY A 159 7.51 -3.92 9.20
N PHE A 160 6.84 -3.84 8.05
CA PHE A 160 5.46 -3.36 7.96
C PHE A 160 4.44 -4.32 8.56
N VAL A 161 4.71 -5.63 8.58
CA VAL A 161 3.76 -6.66 9.05
C VAL A 161 3.61 -6.59 10.56
N GLY A 162 2.36 -6.54 11.04
CA GLY A 162 2.08 -6.35 12.48
C GLY A 162 2.78 -7.35 13.40
N VAL A 163 2.88 -8.62 13.02
CA VAL A 163 3.52 -9.67 13.86
C VAL A 163 5.03 -9.44 14.07
N SER A 164 5.68 -8.65 13.21
CA SER A 164 7.12 -8.40 13.27
C SER A 164 7.55 -7.69 14.56
N ASP A 165 6.66 -6.96 15.20
CA ASP A 165 6.82 -6.54 16.60
C ASP A 165 5.69 -7.19 17.43
N PRO A 166 6.01 -8.04 18.42
CA PRO A 166 7.33 -8.28 18.99
C PRO A 166 8.12 -9.45 18.39
N THR A 167 7.58 -10.20 17.41
CA THR A 167 8.11 -11.54 17.06
C THR A 167 9.48 -11.52 16.40
N PHE A 168 9.75 -10.53 15.55
CA PHE A 168 11.00 -10.44 14.77
C PHE A 168 11.86 -9.24 15.15
N ARG A 169 11.54 -8.57 16.25
CA ARG A 169 12.15 -7.30 16.66
C ARG A 169 13.64 -7.34 17.01
N PHE A 170 14.19 -8.55 17.20
CA PHE A 170 15.60 -8.80 17.50
C PHE A 170 16.37 -9.39 16.31
N MET A 171 15.73 -9.49 15.14
CA MET A 171 16.42 -9.88 13.91
C MET A 171 17.06 -8.67 13.27
N ASP A 172 18.28 -8.82 12.76
CA ASP A 172 18.96 -7.76 12.01
C ASP A 172 18.14 -7.35 10.77
N ASN A 173 17.53 -8.33 10.10
CA ASN A 173 16.62 -8.11 8.98
C ASN A 173 15.54 -9.20 8.93
N PRO A 174 14.25 -8.86 9.18
CA PRO A 174 13.18 -9.85 9.15
C PRO A 174 12.86 -10.34 7.72
N ASP A 175 13.30 -9.64 6.68
CA ASP A 175 12.99 -10.01 5.28
C ASP A 175 13.64 -11.34 4.87
N THR A 176 14.66 -11.83 5.58
CA THR A 176 15.22 -13.17 5.34
C THR A 176 14.15 -14.27 5.46
N LEU A 177 13.17 -14.10 6.36
CA LEU A 177 12.02 -15.00 6.49
C LEU A 177 11.00 -14.78 5.37
N GLY A 178 10.75 -13.51 5.03
CA GLY A 178 9.82 -13.12 3.97
C GLY A 178 10.21 -13.67 2.62
N CYS A 179 11.49 -13.51 2.27
CA CYS A 179 12.09 -14.05 1.06
C CYS A 179 11.91 -15.56 0.97
N SER A 180 12.17 -16.29 2.06
CA SER A 180 11.98 -17.74 2.10
C SER A 180 10.52 -18.14 1.84
N ALA A 181 9.57 -17.40 2.39
CA ALA A 181 8.14 -17.67 2.22
C ALA A 181 7.64 -17.32 0.80
N VAL A 182 8.01 -16.15 0.29
CA VAL A 182 7.58 -15.67 -1.03
C VAL A 182 8.20 -16.53 -2.14
N MET A 183 9.49 -16.86 -2.05
CA MET A 183 10.15 -17.73 -3.03
C MET A 183 9.61 -19.18 -3.02
N ALA A 184 8.96 -19.62 -1.93
CA ALA A 184 8.32 -20.94 -1.88
C ALA A 184 6.97 -21.00 -2.60
N VAL A 185 6.35 -19.84 -2.88
CA VAL A 185 5.03 -19.71 -3.52
C VAL A 185 5.16 -19.18 -4.95
N LEU A 186 6.20 -18.39 -5.24
CA LEU A 186 6.47 -17.92 -6.60
C LEU A 186 6.86 -19.09 -7.51
N GLY A 187 6.25 -19.13 -8.69
CA GLY A 187 6.63 -20.05 -9.76
C GLY A 187 7.96 -19.65 -10.43
N ASP A 188 8.34 -20.39 -11.48
CA ASP A 188 9.62 -20.22 -12.19
C ASP A 188 9.82 -18.80 -12.78
N ASP A 189 8.73 -18.06 -13.04
CA ASP A 189 8.75 -16.67 -13.48
C ASP A 189 7.91 -15.80 -12.55
N PRO A 190 8.51 -15.17 -11.52
CA PRO A 190 7.78 -14.35 -10.54
C PRO A 190 7.19 -13.07 -11.16
N ASN A 191 7.64 -12.69 -12.36
CA ASN A 191 7.15 -11.53 -13.09
C ASN A 191 6.04 -11.87 -14.09
N ALA A 192 5.67 -13.15 -14.24
CA ALA A 192 4.64 -13.59 -15.19
C ALA A 192 3.30 -12.89 -14.95
N VAL A 193 2.93 -12.71 -13.68
CA VAL A 193 1.68 -12.05 -13.28
C VAL A 193 1.57 -10.62 -13.81
N PHE A 194 2.68 -9.90 -13.96
CA PHE A 194 2.65 -8.53 -14.49
C PHE A 194 2.29 -8.48 -15.98
N ARG A 195 2.52 -9.57 -16.73
CA ARG A 195 2.20 -9.65 -18.17
C ARG A 195 0.69 -9.75 -18.43
N THR A 196 -0.10 -10.12 -17.42
CA THR A 196 -1.56 -10.28 -17.55
C THR A 196 -2.32 -9.01 -17.17
N MET A 197 -1.65 -8.02 -16.58
CA MET A 197 -2.28 -6.81 -16.05
C MET A 197 -2.70 -5.84 -17.16
N GLY A 198 -1.93 -5.75 -18.23
CA GLY A 198 -2.28 -4.89 -19.36
C GLY A 198 -1.13 -4.72 -20.34
N SER A 199 -1.17 -3.61 -21.05
CA SER A 199 -0.26 -3.31 -22.15
C SER A 199 0.49 -1.99 -21.96
N VAL A 200 1.56 -1.80 -22.74
CA VAL A 200 2.34 -0.56 -22.77
C VAL A 200 1.45 0.65 -23.11
N ALA A 201 0.43 0.47 -23.95
CA ALA A 201 -0.53 1.52 -24.28
C ALA A 201 -1.39 1.96 -23.08
N GLU A 202 -1.62 1.06 -22.12
CA GLU A 202 -2.30 1.33 -20.86
C GLU A 202 -1.32 1.84 -19.77
N GLY A 203 -0.06 2.06 -20.16
CA GLY A 203 0.98 2.52 -19.26
C GLY A 203 1.62 1.41 -18.41
N ILE A 204 1.39 0.14 -18.75
CA ILE A 204 1.93 -1.03 -18.02
C ILE A 204 2.97 -1.71 -18.91
N ASP A 205 4.24 -1.64 -18.50
CA ASP A 205 5.34 -2.23 -19.25
C ASP A 205 6.03 -3.33 -18.42
N PRO A 206 5.69 -4.62 -18.64
CA PRO A 206 6.30 -5.73 -17.92
C PRO A 206 7.75 -6.01 -18.34
N ASN A 207 8.28 -5.31 -19.34
CA ASN A 207 9.67 -5.43 -19.80
C ASN A 207 10.57 -4.29 -19.28
N ARG A 208 10.06 -3.44 -18.37
CA ARG A 208 10.94 -2.54 -17.61
C ARG A 208 11.98 -3.36 -16.85
N ASP A 209 13.09 -2.72 -16.51
CA ASP A 209 14.16 -3.31 -15.70
C ASP A 209 13.64 -3.58 -14.28
N LEU A 210 12.96 -4.72 -14.13
CA LEU A 210 12.40 -5.19 -12.87
C LEU A 210 13.50 -5.82 -12.05
N PRO A 211 13.61 -5.46 -10.76
CA PRO A 211 14.60 -6.07 -9.89
C PRO A 211 14.25 -7.55 -9.69
N GLY A 212 15.26 -8.35 -9.34
CA GLY A 212 14.98 -9.64 -8.73
C GLY A 212 14.32 -9.46 -7.36
N ILE A 213 13.91 -10.59 -6.80
CA ILE A 213 13.34 -10.66 -5.45
C ILE A 213 14.43 -11.27 -4.59
N CYS A 214 14.85 -10.56 -3.55
CA CYS A 214 15.83 -11.03 -2.57
C CYS A 214 17.24 -11.34 -3.11
N ASP A 215 17.67 -10.68 -4.19
CA ASP A 215 18.96 -10.92 -4.85
C ASP A 215 20.00 -9.78 -4.67
N TYR A 216 19.65 -8.72 -3.94
CA TYR A 216 20.51 -7.57 -3.64
C TYR A 216 21.04 -7.52 -2.19
N GLY A 217 20.86 -8.60 -1.43
CA GLY A 217 21.44 -8.79 -0.09
C GLY A 217 20.56 -8.30 1.07
N TYR A 218 21.00 -8.59 2.30
CA TYR A 218 20.29 -8.21 3.53
C TYR A 218 21.22 -7.35 4.39
N GLY A 219 20.90 -6.07 4.52
CA GLY A 219 21.52 -5.16 5.50
C GLY A 219 20.75 -5.17 6.82
N GLU A 220 21.33 -4.58 7.87
CA GLU A 220 20.61 -4.28 9.12
C GLU A 220 19.45 -3.32 8.82
N THR A 221 18.32 -3.51 9.50
CA THR A 221 17.07 -2.80 9.25
C THR A 221 16.60 -2.04 10.48
N THR A 222 15.78 -1.02 10.25
CA THR A 222 15.10 -0.27 11.30
C THR A 222 14.19 -1.19 12.10
N HIS A 223 14.10 -0.96 13.41
CA HIS A 223 13.27 -1.77 14.30
C HIS A 223 11.81 -1.82 13.82
N PRO A 224 11.19 -3.01 13.66
CA PRO A 224 9.84 -3.15 13.13
C PRO A 224 8.78 -2.29 13.84
N GLY A 225 8.81 -2.22 15.18
CA GLY A 225 7.88 -1.37 15.93
C GLY A 225 7.99 0.12 15.59
N ARG A 226 9.18 0.62 15.23
CA ARG A 226 9.39 2.02 14.83
C ARG A 226 8.87 2.26 13.42
N GLN A 227 9.13 1.32 12.50
CA GLN A 227 8.58 1.33 11.15
C GLN A 227 7.04 1.27 11.15
N GLN A 228 6.43 0.43 11.99
CA GLN A 228 4.97 0.35 12.17
C GLN A 228 4.40 1.66 12.71
N MET A 229 5.05 2.28 13.70
CA MET A 229 4.64 3.59 14.23
C MET A 229 4.63 4.68 13.15
N ILE A 230 5.70 4.77 12.35
CA ILE A 230 5.78 5.69 11.22
C ILE A 230 4.66 5.43 10.21
N THR A 231 4.45 4.16 9.84
CA THR A 231 3.43 3.74 8.87
C THR A 231 2.03 4.11 9.34
N GLN A 232 1.73 3.89 10.63
CA GLN A 232 0.46 4.25 11.26
C GLN A 232 0.24 5.77 11.20
N LEU A 233 1.22 6.55 11.65
CA LEU A 233 1.14 8.01 11.68
C LEU A 233 0.98 8.59 10.26
N ALA A 234 1.75 8.10 9.30
CA ALA A 234 1.66 8.53 7.91
C ALA A 234 0.29 8.22 7.30
N THR A 235 -0.22 7.00 7.50
CA THR A 235 -1.51 6.57 6.95
C THR A 235 -2.68 7.38 7.52
N VAL A 236 -2.73 7.53 8.85
CA VAL A 236 -3.79 8.33 9.51
C VAL A 236 -3.70 9.79 9.09
N SER A 237 -2.50 10.38 9.09
CA SER A 237 -2.30 11.79 8.73
C SER A 237 -2.68 12.05 7.28
N PHE A 238 -2.37 11.13 6.37
CA PHE A 238 -2.76 11.23 4.98
C PHE A 238 -4.28 11.23 4.81
N PHE A 239 -4.98 10.22 5.32
CA PHE A 239 -6.42 10.16 5.17
C PHE A 239 -7.13 11.31 5.87
N GLU A 240 -6.68 11.72 7.06
CA GLU A 240 -7.22 12.90 7.73
C GLU A 240 -6.99 14.19 6.95
N SER A 241 -5.84 14.33 6.27
CA SER A 241 -5.58 15.51 5.44
C SER A 241 -6.54 15.64 4.25
N VAL A 242 -7.11 14.53 3.79
CA VAL A 242 -8.06 14.47 2.67
C VAL A 242 -9.53 14.46 3.15
N PHE A 243 -9.87 13.61 4.12
CA PHE A 243 -11.25 13.25 4.45
C PHE A 243 -11.83 13.91 5.69
N SER A 244 -11.01 14.55 6.53
CA SER A 244 -11.54 15.21 7.73
C SER A 244 -12.50 16.33 7.32
N ALA A 245 -13.67 16.42 7.92
CA ALA A 245 -14.62 17.50 7.62
C ALA A 245 -14.17 18.84 8.24
N ASP A 246 -13.43 18.77 9.34
CA ASP A 246 -12.84 19.90 10.05
C ASP A 246 -11.58 20.41 9.33
N GLY A 247 -11.60 21.68 8.94
CA GLY A 247 -10.48 22.32 8.22
C GLY A 247 -9.19 22.40 9.04
N ASP A 248 -9.30 22.60 10.36
CA ASP A 248 -8.13 22.67 11.24
C ASP A 248 -7.49 21.29 11.40
N ARG A 249 -8.33 20.25 11.56
CA ARG A 249 -7.87 18.86 11.60
C ARG A 249 -7.21 18.43 10.28
N ARG A 250 -7.79 18.79 9.12
CA ARG A 250 -7.15 18.57 7.81
C ARG A 250 -5.78 19.23 7.73
N ALA A 251 -5.69 20.51 8.12
CA ALA A 251 -4.43 21.26 8.06
C ALA A 251 -3.36 20.70 9.00
N ALA A 252 -3.76 20.32 10.22
CA ALA A 252 -2.88 19.69 11.21
C ALA A 252 -2.36 18.33 10.71
N ALA A 253 -3.24 17.50 10.14
CA ALA A 253 -2.87 16.20 9.57
C ALA A 253 -1.91 16.35 8.38
N ARG A 254 -2.15 17.33 7.50
CA ARG A 254 -1.21 17.66 6.41
C ARG A 254 0.15 18.09 6.96
N LYS A 255 0.18 18.92 7.99
CA LYS A 255 1.44 19.33 8.64
C LYS A 255 2.15 18.14 9.30
N GLN A 256 1.40 17.24 9.94
CA GLN A 256 1.95 16.04 10.55
C GLN A 256 2.65 15.17 9.49
N LEU A 257 1.97 14.89 8.37
CA LEU A 257 2.52 14.09 7.28
C LEU A 257 3.74 14.74 6.62
N THR A 258 3.64 16.03 6.28
CA THR A 258 4.62 16.68 5.40
C THR A 258 5.82 17.30 6.14
N GLN A 259 5.75 17.46 7.46
CA GLN A 259 6.78 18.17 8.24
C GLN A 259 7.12 17.45 9.54
N ALA A 260 6.11 17.16 10.38
CA ALA A 260 6.38 16.66 11.73
C ALA A 260 6.95 15.25 11.71
N LEU A 261 6.47 14.36 10.82
CA LEU A 261 6.93 12.99 10.74
C LEU A 261 8.45 12.89 10.51
N ALA A 262 9.00 13.66 9.57
CA ALA A 262 10.45 13.72 9.32
C ALA A 262 11.23 14.48 10.42
N SER A 263 10.55 15.25 11.27
CA SER A 263 11.16 15.90 12.43
C SER A 263 11.22 14.97 13.65
N ASP A 264 10.24 14.08 13.78
CA ASP A 264 10.09 13.13 14.90
C ASP A 264 10.89 11.84 14.66
N PHE A 265 11.12 11.48 13.39
CA PHE A 265 11.83 10.27 12.97
C PHE A 265 12.94 10.61 11.98
N GLU A 266 14.19 10.47 12.41
CA GLU A 266 15.37 10.81 11.59
C GLU A 266 15.51 9.95 10.34
N GLU A 267 14.95 8.73 10.37
CA GLU A 267 14.92 7.82 9.23
C GLU A 267 13.82 8.15 8.21
N VAL A 268 12.97 9.15 8.45
CA VAL A 268 11.84 9.47 7.57
C VAL A 268 12.18 10.63 6.63
N ALA A 269 11.94 10.41 5.34
CA ALA A 269 11.86 11.48 4.35
C ALA A 269 10.45 11.54 3.74
N PHE A 270 9.94 12.76 3.54
CA PHE A 270 8.71 13.00 2.81
C PHE A 270 9.01 13.71 1.49
N THR A 271 8.60 13.09 0.38
CA THR A 271 8.65 13.69 -0.96
C THR A 271 7.23 14.01 -1.39
N PRO A 272 6.89 15.30 -1.61
CA PRO A 272 5.55 15.69 -2.03
C PRO A 272 5.25 15.22 -3.46
N ALA A 273 3.97 14.96 -3.73
CA ALA A 273 3.49 14.88 -5.10
C ALA A 273 3.84 16.17 -5.87
N PRO A 274 4.31 16.08 -7.13
CA PRO A 274 4.64 17.25 -7.94
C PRO A 274 3.47 18.20 -8.24
N ARG A 275 2.22 17.69 -8.22
CA ARG A 275 1.01 18.45 -8.55
C ARG A 275 0.10 18.65 -7.34
#